data_AF-A0A2E0EDD0-F1
#
_entry.id   AF-A0A2E0EDD0-F1
#
_cell.length_a   1.000
_cell.length_b   1.000
_cell.length_c   1.000
_cell.angle_alpha   90.00
_cell.angle_beta   90.00
_cell.angle_gamma   90.00
#
_symmetry.space_group_name_H-M   'P 1'
#
loop_
_entity.id
_entity.type
_entity.pdbx_description
1 polymer ?
#
loop_
_entity_poly.entity_id
_entity_poly.type
_entity_poly.pdbx_seq_one_letter_code
_entity_poly.pdbx_strand_id
1 'polypeptide(L)' 'MVSRAELSSLETAIRELSDRITTAADELLGTSEEAVALDLYEVERSLKTAQRRISRAAGGLPPE' A
#
# COMPACT_ATOMS: atom_id res chain seq x y z
N MET A 1 -21.27 3.80 -8.57
CA MET A 1 -20.40 3.29 -9.66
C MET A 1 -18.98 3.67 -9.27
N VAL A 2 -18.03 2.74 -9.35
CA VAL A 2 -16.62 3.06 -9.06
C VAL A 2 -16.09 3.93 -10.19
N SER A 3 -15.54 5.10 -9.87
CA SER A 3 -14.94 6.01 -10.85
C SER A 3 -13.42 5.91 -10.88
N ARG A 4 -12.81 6.45 -11.95
CA ARG A 4 -11.35 6.58 -12.04
C ARG A 4 -10.78 7.45 -10.92
N ALA A 5 -11.51 8.50 -10.52
CA ALA A 5 -11.12 9.37 -9.42
C ALA A 5 -11.12 8.62 -8.07
N GLU A 6 -12.12 7.78 -7.82
CA GLU A 6 -12.21 6.96 -6.62
C GLU A 6 -11.05 5.96 -6.52
N LEU A 7 -10.70 5.29 -7.62
CA LEU A 7 -9.53 4.41 -7.65
C LEU A 7 -8.20 5.17 -7.45
N SER A 8 -8.08 6.37 -8.01
CA SER A 8 -6.90 7.22 -7.78
C SER A 8 -6.78 7.67 -6.31
N SER A 9 -7.90 7.91 -5.63
CA SER A 9 -7.92 8.20 -4.19
C SER A 9 -7.44 6.99 -3.38
N LEU A 10 -7.89 5.78 -3.72
CA LEU A 10 -7.44 4.54 -3.08
C LEU A 10 -5.94 4.29 -3.29
N GLU A 11 -5.38 4.59 -4.46
CA GLU A 11 -3.93 4.49 -4.70
C GLU A 11 -3.12 5.40 -3.78
N THR A 12 -3.59 6.61 -3.56
CA THR A 12 -2.97 7.57 -2.64
C THR A 12 -3.04 7.07 -1.21
N ALA A 13 -4.20 6.60 -0.76
CA ALA A 13 -4.37 6.04 0.59
C ALA A 13 -3.46 4.81 0.82
N ILE A 14 -3.33 3.94 -0.17
CA ILE A 14 -2.43 2.78 -0.08
C ILE A 14 -0.97 3.22 0.00
N ARG A 15 -0.56 4.26 -0.72
CA ARG A 15 0.80 4.81 -0.65
C ARG A 15 1.11 5.31 0.77
N GLU A 16 0.25 6.17 1.30
CA GLU A 16 0.40 6.73 2.65
C GLU A 16 0.42 5.63 3.72
N LEU A 17 -0.40 4.60 3.57
CA LEU A 17 -0.41 3.45 4.48
C LEU A 17 0.88 2.64 4.37
N SER A 18 1.40 2.43 3.15
CA SER A 18 2.64 1.68 2.92
C SER A 18 3.84 2.40 3.54
N ASP A 19 3.90 3.72 3.41
CA ASP A 19 4.94 4.55 4.02
C ASP A 19 4.92 4.44 5.55
N ARG A 20 3.73 4.56 6.17
CA ARG A 20 3.56 4.42 7.62
C ARG A 20 3.93 3.03 8.14
N ILE A 21 3.59 1.98 7.40
CA ILE A 21 3.95 0.60 7.75
C ILE A 21 5.46 0.39 7.64
N THR A 22 6.10 0.96 6.61
CA THR A 22 7.55 0.90 6.46
C THR A 22 8.25 1.56 7.63
N THR A 23 7.83 2.78 8.01
CA THR A 23 8.40 3.47 9.18
C THR A 23 8.24 2.66 10.47
N ALA A 24 7.07 2.06 10.70
CA ALA A 24 6.85 1.21 11.87
C ALA A 24 7.72 -0.07 11.85
N ALA A 25 7.94 -0.66 10.67
CA ALA A 25 8.83 -1.81 10.53
C ALA A 25 10.30 -1.43 10.79
N ASP A 26 10.75 -0.30 10.26
CA ASP A 26 12.10 0.21 10.44
C ASP A 26 12.42 0.49 11.93
N GLU A 27 11.45 0.97 12.70
CA GLU A 27 11.58 1.19 14.15
C GLU A 27 11.75 -0.11 14.95
N LEU A 28 11.24 -1.23 14.44
CA LEU A 28 11.27 -2.53 15.10
C LEU A 28 12.46 -3.40 14.66
N LEU A 29 13.12 -3.05 13.56
CA LEU A 29 14.25 -3.80 13.01
C LEU A 29 15.45 -3.78 13.98
N GLY A 30 15.99 -4.96 14.28
CA GLY A 30 17.10 -5.13 15.22
C GLY A 30 16.72 -4.99 16.70
N THR A 31 15.42 -4.90 17.02
CA THR A 31 14.89 -4.97 18.38
C THR A 31 14.47 -6.40 18.75
N SER A 32 13.96 -6.62 19.97
CA SER A 32 13.34 -7.91 20.34
C SER A 32 12.12 -8.26 19.50
N GLU A 33 11.51 -7.26 18.86
CA GLU A 33 10.28 -7.39 18.07
C GLU A 33 10.55 -7.51 16.56
N GLU A 34 11.75 -7.91 16.15
CA GLU A 34 12.13 -8.02 14.73
C GLU A 34 11.19 -8.91 13.91
N ALA A 35 10.60 -9.95 14.52
CA ALA A 35 9.57 -10.76 13.86
C ALA A 35 8.35 -9.93 13.41
N VAL A 36 7.94 -8.94 14.20
CA VAL A 36 6.85 -8.02 13.85
C VAL A 36 7.28 -7.09 12.71
N ALA A 37 8.54 -6.64 12.68
CA ALA A 37 9.08 -5.86 11.56
C ALA A 37 8.98 -6.63 10.24
N LEU A 38 9.33 -7.93 10.25
CA LEU A 38 9.24 -8.80 9.07
C LEU A 38 7.80 -8.95 8.58
N ASP A 39 6.85 -9.15 9.49
CA ASP A 39 5.43 -9.22 9.15
C ASP A 39 4.93 -7.90 8.53
N LEU A 40 5.35 -6.76 9.08
CA LEU A 40 5.01 -5.44 8.53
C LEU A 40 5.57 -5.22 7.12
N TYR A 41 6.81 -5.66 6.84
CA TYR A 41 7.36 -5.60 5.49
C TYR A 41 6.59 -6.49 4.50
N GLU A 42 6.07 -7.65 4.93
CA GLU A 42 5.23 -8.49 4.07
C GLU A 42 3.85 -7.85 3.79
N VAL A 43 3.28 -7.13 4.77
CA VAL A 43 2.08 -6.31 4.54
C VAL A 43 2.37 -5.20 3.53
N GLU A 44 3.46 -4.46 3.69
CA GLU A 44 3.90 -3.41 2.77
C GLU A 44 4.02 -3.94 1.32
N ARG A 45 4.63 -5.11 1.15
CA ARG A 45 4.79 -5.78 -0.14
C ARG A 45 3.44 -6.16 -0.77
N SER A 46 2.51 -6.61 0.06
CA SER A 46 1.13 -6.91 -0.35
C SER A 46 0.39 -5.66 -0.78
N LEU A 47 0.56 -4.54 -0.08
CA LEU A 47 -0.01 -3.24 -0.42
C LEU A 47 0.56 -2.68 -1.73
N LYS A 48 1.87 -2.76 -1.97
CA LYS A 48 2.48 -2.45 -3.28
C LYS A 48 1.86 -3.25 -4.41
N THR A 49 1.59 -4.54 -4.17
CA THR A 49 0.92 -5.39 -5.16
C THR A 49 -0.53 -4.95 -5.40
N ALA A 50 -1.26 -4.61 -4.35
CA ALA A 50 -2.62 -4.08 -4.44
C ALA A 50 -2.65 -2.75 -5.21
N GLN A 51 -1.74 -1.81 -4.91
CA GLN A 51 -1.61 -0.52 -5.60
C GLN A 51 -1.42 -0.71 -7.11
N ARG A 52 -0.52 -1.61 -7.53
CA ARG A 52 -0.31 -1.92 -8.95
C ARG A 52 -1.56 -2.51 -9.63
N ARG A 53 -2.37 -3.28 -8.90
CA ARG A 53 -3.64 -3.83 -9.42
C ARG A 53 -4.69 -2.74 -9.58
N ILE A 54 -4.79 -1.82 -8.62
CA ILE A 54 -5.72 -0.69 -8.68
C ILE A 54 -5.35 0.25 -9.82
N SER A 55 -4.06 0.58 -9.99
CA SER A 55 -3.58 1.42 -11.10
C SER A 55 -3.92 0.86 -12.46
N ARG A 56 -3.78 -0.46 -12.64
CA ARG A 56 -4.23 -1.12 -13.87
C ARG A 56 -5.75 -1.06 -14.05
N ALA A 57 -6.52 -1.24 -12.97
CA ALA A 57 -7.98 -1.14 -13.04
C ALA A 57 -8.45 0.29 -13.36
N ALA A 58 -7.82 1.31 -12.77
CA ALA A 58 -8.11 2.72 -13.04
C ALA A 58 -7.80 3.13 -14.48
N GLY A 59 -6.72 2.59 -15.07
CA GLY A 59 -6.41 2.78 -16.49
C GLY A 59 -7.41 2.12 -17.45
N GLY A 60 -8.19 1.15 -16.98
CA GLY A 60 -9.26 0.50 -17.74
C GLY A 60 -10.62 1.21 -17.66
N LEU A 61 -10.77 2.21 -16.80
CA LEU A 61 -11.98 3.01 -16.68
C LEU A 61 -11.91 4.24 -17.58
N PRO A 62 -13.05 4.70 -18.14
CA PRO A 62 -13.11 5.94 -18.89
C PRO A 62 -12.64 7.12 -18.00
N PRO A 63 -11.86 8.08 -18.54
CA PRO A 63 -11.78 9.40 -17.93
C PRO A 63 -13.19 9.97 -17.99
N GLU A 64 -13.75 10.37 -16.85
CA GLU A 64 -15.08 11.00 -16.82
C GLU A 64 -15.22 12.14 -17.83
#